data_AF-A0A1C6LLC2-F1
#
_entry.id   AF-A0A1C6LLC2-F1
#
_cell.length_a   1.000
_cell.length_b   1.000
_cell.length_c   1.000
_cell.angle_alpha   90.00
_cell.angle_beta   90.00
_cell.angle_gamma   90.00
#
_symmetry.space_group_name_H-M   'P 1'
#
loop_
_entity.id
_entity.type
_entity.pdbx_description
1 polymer ?
#
loop_
_entity_poly.entity_id
_entity_poly.type
_entity_poly.pdbx_seq_one_letter_code
_entity_poly.pdbx_strand_id
1 'polypeptide(L)' 'MQTARLLRMLGMRSWHLEAASLGSIGLCIALWSRAASVDQDERGNAERRALFVSMWAPTLWLMSQSLREFD' A
#
# COMPACT_ATOMS: atom_id res chain seq x y z
N MET A 1 19.29 12.97 7.32
CA MET A 1 17.83 13.20 7.18
C MET A 1 17.53 14.31 6.16
N GLN A 2 17.85 14.11 4.88
CA GLN A 2 17.47 15.03 3.78
C GLN A 2 16.19 14.57 3.06
N THR A 3 16.00 13.26 2.90
CA THR A 3 14.86 12.65 2.19
C THR A 3 13.52 12.94 2.85
N ALA A 4 13.38 12.77 4.17
CA ALA A 4 12.14 13.10 4.88
C ALA A 4 11.76 14.59 4.77
N ARG A 5 12.76 15.48 4.78
CA ARG A 5 12.55 16.91 4.56
C ARG A 5 12.08 17.23 3.14
N LEU A 6 12.67 16.59 2.13
CA LEU A 6 12.25 16.74 0.74
C LEU A 6 10.81 16.24 0.53
N LEU A 7 10.45 15.09 1.10
CA LEU A 7 9.09 14.55 1.04
C LEU A 7 8.07 15.52 1.65
N ARG A 8 8.40 16.15 2.79
CA ARG A 8 7.57 17.19 3.39
C ARG A 8 7.47 18.44 2.51
N MET A 9 8.57 18.89 1.88
CA MET A 9 8.55 20.03 0.94
C MET A 9 7.67 19.74 -0.29
N LEU A 10 7.54 18.47 -0.67
CA LEU A 10 6.62 17.99 -1.70
C LEU A 10 5.18 17.81 -1.20
N GLY A 11 4.88 18.17 0.07
CA GLY A 11 3.55 18.12 0.65
C GLY A 11 3.14 16.75 1.22
N MET A 12 4.01 15.74 1.20
CA MET A 12 3.71 14.46 1.82
C MET A 12 3.74 14.57 3.36
N ARG A 13 2.71 14.00 3.98
CA ARG A 13 2.53 13.89 5.44
C ARG A 13 2.37 12.42 5.83
N SER A 14 2.68 12.06 7.07
CA SER A 14 2.62 10.67 7.54
C SER A 14 1.26 10.02 7.28
N TRP A 15 0.17 10.76 7.51
CA TRP A 15 -1.20 10.26 7.30
C TRP A 15 -1.48 9.81 5.87
N HIS A 16 -0.86 10.41 4.84
CA HIS A 16 -1.03 9.97 3.46
C HIS A 16 -0.48 8.55 3.26
N LEU A 17 0.65 8.25 3.89
CA LEU A 17 1.29 6.93 3.82
C LEU A 17 0.55 5.90 4.68
N GLU A 18 -0.01 6.31 5.82
CA GLU A 18 -0.89 5.47 6.64
C GLU A 18 -2.18 5.13 5.87
N ALA A 19 -2.82 6.12 5.23
CA ALA A 19 -3.99 5.91 4.39
C ALA A 19 -3.67 5.02 3.18
N ALA A 20 -2.53 5.22 2.52
CA ALA A 20 -2.10 4.37 1.41
C ALA A 20 -1.78 2.92 1.87
N SER A 21 -1.23 2.76 3.07
CA SER A 21 -1.00 1.44 3.67
C SER A 21 -2.33 0.69 3.91
N LEU A 22 -3.30 1.34 4.56
CA LEU A 22 -4.63 0.77 4.76
C LEU A 22 -5.36 0.53 3.43
N GLY A 23 -5.18 1.45 2.46
CA GLY A 23 -5.69 1.31 1.11
C GLY A 23 -5.12 0.09 0.38
N SER A 24 -3.84 -0.23 0.56
CA SER A 24 -3.20 -1.44 0.02
C SER A 24 -3.84 -2.72 0.58
N ILE A 25 -4.16 -2.76 1.88
CA ILE A 25 -4.90 -3.87 2.50
C ILE A 25 -6.30 -3.97 1.88
N GLY A 26 -7.05 -2.86 1.83
CA GLY A 26 -8.39 -2.83 1.25
C GLY A 26 -8.42 -3.26 -0.22
N LEU A 27 -7.45 -2.79 -1.01
CA LEU A 27 -7.33 -3.15 -2.42
C LEU A 27 -6.96 -4.63 -2.60
N CYS A 28 -6.11 -5.20 -1.73
CA CYS A 28 -5.85 -6.63 -1.73
C CYS A 28 -7.13 -7.44 -1.49
N ILE A 29 -7.93 -7.09 -0.48
CA ILE A 29 -9.20 -7.76 -0.18
C ILE A 29 -10.14 -7.67 -1.39
N ALA A 30 -10.31 -6.47 -1.96
CA ALA A 30 -11.19 -6.28 -3.12
C ALA A 30 -10.74 -7.10 -4.34
N LEU A 31 -9.43 -7.11 -4.62
CA LEU A 31 -8.85 -7.90 -5.72
C LEU A 31 -8.94 -9.40 -5.47
N TRP A 32 -8.78 -9.85 -4.23
CA TRP A 32 -8.90 -11.25 -3.84
C TRP A 32 -10.35 -11.73 -3.97
N SER A 33 -11.32 -10.93 -3.52
CA SER A 33 -12.74 -11.21 -3.72
C SER A 33 -13.09 -11.28 -5.21
N ARG A 34 -12.49 -10.41 -6.05
CA ARG A 34 -12.64 -10.49 -7.51
C ARG A 34 -11.94 -11.72 -8.10
N ALA A 35 -10.80 -12.14 -7.57
CA ALA A 35 -10.12 -13.35 -8.02
C ALA A 35 -10.97 -14.61 -7.77
N ALA A 36 -11.79 -14.61 -6.72
CA ALA A 36 -12.74 -15.70 -6.47
C ALA A 36 -13.87 -15.79 -7.50
N SER A 37 -14.09 -14.77 -8.33
CA SER A 37 -15.13 -14.74 -9.38
C SER A 37 -14.61 -14.98 -10.81
N VAL A 38 -13.30 -15.18 -11.01
CA VAL A 38 -12.73 -15.49 -12.34
C VAL A 38 -12.49 -16.99 -12.49
N ASP A 39 -12.36 -17.45 -13.73
CA ASP A 39 -12.08 -18.85 -14.05
C ASP A 39 -10.70 -19.28 -13.53
N GLN A 40 -10.49 -20.60 -13.34
CA GLN A 40 -9.28 -21.15 -12.73
C GLN A 40 -8.00 -20.80 -13.50
N ASP A 41 -8.09 -20.71 -14.83
CA ASP A 41 -6.95 -20.34 -15.68
C ASP A 41 -6.46 -18.90 -15.41
N GLU A 42 -7.38 -18.00 -15.05
CA GLU A 42 -7.09 -16.59 -14.76
C GLU A 42 -6.87 -16.30 -13.28
N ARG A 43 -7.43 -17.14 -12.40
CA ARG A 43 -7.45 -16.98 -10.95
C ARG A 43 -6.06 -16.81 -10.36
N GLY A 44 -5.10 -17.65 -10.76
CA GLY A 44 -3.74 -17.57 -10.25
C GLY A 44 -3.06 -16.23 -10.58
N ASN A 45 -3.35 -15.64 -11.74
CA ASN A 45 -2.85 -14.30 -12.10
C ASN A 45 -3.54 -13.20 -11.27
N ALA A 46 -4.85 -13.34 -11.03
CA ALA A 46 -5.60 -12.41 -10.19
C ALA A 46 -5.13 -12.42 -8.73
N GLU A 47 -4.91 -13.61 -8.14
CA GLU A 47 -4.42 -13.77 -6.77
C GLU A 47 -3.01 -13.18 -6.60
N ARG A 48 -2.09 -13.38 -7.57
CA ARG A 48 -0.75 -12.76 -7.53
C ARG A 48 -0.82 -11.23 -7.52
N ARG A 49 -1.74 -10.63 -8.26
CA ARG A 49 -1.95 -9.17 -8.26
C ARG A 49 -2.45 -8.67 -6.90
N ALA A 50 -3.38 -9.40 -6.28
CA ALA A 50 -3.86 -9.07 -4.93
C ALA A 50 -2.72 -9.12 -3.90
N LEU A 51 -1.94 -10.21 -3.88
CA LEU A 51 -0.81 -10.37 -2.97
C LEU A 51 0.27 -9.30 -3.17
N PHE A 52 0.62 -9.01 -4.42
CA PHE A 52 1.60 -7.97 -4.76
C PHE A 52 1.20 -6.61 -4.18
N VAL A 53 -0.09 -6.26 -4.27
CA VAL A 53 -0.60 -5.00 -3.72
C VAL A 53 -0.48 -4.99 -2.20
N SER A 54 -0.87 -6.05 -1.48
CA SER A 54 -0.78 -6.08 -0.01
C SER A 54 0.63 -5.95 0.55
N MET A 55 1.65 -6.34 -0.22
CA MET A 55 3.04 -6.24 0.22
C MET A 55 3.48 -4.79 0.46
N TRP A 56 2.81 -3.83 -0.17
CA TRP A 56 3.07 -2.40 0.05
C TRP A 56 2.60 -1.89 1.41
N ALA A 57 1.62 -2.54 2.05
CA ALA A 57 1.07 -2.10 3.33
C ALA A 57 2.15 -1.91 4.42
N PRO A 58 2.99 -2.91 4.76
CA PRO A 58 4.02 -2.73 5.79
C PRO A 58 5.08 -1.70 5.39
N THR A 59 5.47 -1.65 4.12
CA THR A 59 6.47 -0.68 3.62
C THR A 59 5.97 0.75 3.76
N LEU A 60 4.74 1.03 3.31
CA LEU A 60 4.13 2.36 3.41
C LEU A 60 3.91 2.76 4.87
N TRP A 61 3.51 1.83 5.73
CA TRP A 61 3.36 2.09 7.16
C TRP A 61 4.69 2.45 7.82
N LEU A 62 5.76 1.69 7.56
CA LEU A 62 7.09 2.00 8.11
C LEU A 62 7.62 3.34 7.61
N MET A 63 7.43 3.65 6.32
CA MET A 63 7.75 4.97 5.79
C MET A 63 6.98 6.09 6.49
N SER A 64 5.71 5.85 6.84
CA SER A 64 4.92 6.83 7.61
C SER A 64 5.50 7.06 8.99
N GLN A 65 5.96 6.01 9.68
CA GLN A 65 6.60 6.13 10.99
C GLN A 65 7.85 7.02 10.91
N SER A 66 8.69 6.82 9.89
CA SER A 66 9.88 7.64 9.66
C SER A 66 9.55 9.10 9.33
N LEU A 67 8.42 9.36 8.68
CA LEU A 67 7.99 10.73 8.35
C LEU A 67 7.33 11.43 9.54
N ARG A 68 6.72 10.68 10.46
CA ARG A 68 5.98 11.21 11.61
C ARG A 68 6.86 11.93 12.63
N GLU A 69 8.14 11.58 12.73
CA GLU A 69 9.13 12.38 13.49
C GLU A 69 9.27 13.81 12.96
N PHE A 70 8.85 14.03 11.72
CA PHE A 70 8.87 15.30 11.01
C PHE A 70 7.47 15.72 10.59
N ASP A 71 6.38 15.34 11.27
CA ASP A 71 5.06 15.99 11.12
C ASP A 71 4.88 17.07 12.19
#